data_AF-A0A0P6VMY9-F1
#
_entry.id   AF-A0A0P6VMY9-F1
#
_cell.length_a   1.000
_cell.length_b   1.000
_cell.length_c   1.000
_cell.angle_alpha   90.00
_cell.angle_beta   90.00
_cell.angle_gamma   90.00
#
_symmetry.space_group_name_H-M   'P 1'
#
loop_
_entity.id
_entity.type
_entity.pdbx_description
1 polymer ?
#
loop_
_entity_poly.entity_id
_entity_poly.type
_entity_poly.pdbx_seq_one_letter_code
_entity_poly.pdbx_strand_id
1 'polypeptide(L)'
;MQGPMLPPPPEVTTAEIEAWIAPLRPVPSGHPLVRFGPQSDGGYVLPDDLADIVGCLGLGVGRNVDFEFAIAERGVPVTLADGTIARLPRIHPRFRFVARNVGAVDNDRITTIGRLAADGFPKTGDLILKMDIEGAEFAAIEALPDAVLSRFRIIAIEVHHLTRARQARSLAAYRRFFDRLTRAHAVVHLHPNNAAKVHALGAYEIPDYLEFTFLRRDRLGHGDFGPPPPPVRNVPGRPPLALPDCWLRQPD
;
A
#
# COMPACT_ATOMS: atom_id res chain seq x y z
N MET A 1 -23.96 42.82 8.18
CA MET A 1 -24.74 41.57 8.03
C MET A 1 -23.76 40.46 7.71
N GLN A 2 -23.49 39.57 8.66
CA GLN A 2 -22.75 38.33 8.36
C GLN A 2 -23.73 37.41 7.64
N GLY A 3 -23.38 36.96 6.43
CA GLY A 3 -24.19 36.00 5.68
C GLY A 3 -24.37 34.69 6.46
N PRO A 4 -25.39 33.88 6.13
CA PRO A 4 -25.63 32.63 6.83
C PRO A 4 -24.36 31.76 6.78
N MET A 5 -23.85 31.44 7.97
CA MET A 5 -22.73 30.52 8.13
C MET A 5 -23.19 29.17 7.56
N LEU A 6 -22.50 28.67 6.53
CA LEU A 6 -22.78 27.35 5.98
C LEU A 6 -22.76 26.34 7.14
N PRO A 7 -23.72 25.39 7.20
CA PRO A 7 -23.68 24.36 8.22
C PRO A 7 -22.34 23.63 8.15
N PRO A 8 -21.76 23.22 9.30
CA PRO A 8 -20.55 22.44 9.29
C PRO A 8 -20.75 21.20 8.40
N PRO A 9 -19.72 20.77 7.65
CA PRO A 9 -19.83 19.56 6.86
C PRO A 9 -20.27 18.39 7.77
N PRO A 10 -21.09 17.46 7.27
CA PRO A 10 -21.58 16.35 8.08
C PRO A 10 -20.38 15.58 8.67
N GLU A 11 -20.38 15.43 9.99
CA GLU A 11 -19.40 14.61 10.69
C GLU A 11 -19.64 13.14 10.35
N VAL A 12 -18.55 12.42 10.10
CA VAL A 12 -18.58 10.98 9.83
C VAL A 12 -18.99 10.23 11.09
N THR A 13 -19.93 9.31 10.95
CA THR A 13 -20.40 8.49 12.08
C THR A 13 -19.48 7.31 12.36
N THR A 14 -19.51 6.81 13.60
CA THR A 14 -18.80 5.57 14.00
C THR A 14 -19.19 4.36 13.13
N ALA A 15 -20.46 4.26 12.73
CA ALA A 15 -20.93 3.18 11.87
C ALA A 15 -20.34 3.26 10.45
N GLU A 16 -20.14 4.47 9.93
CA GLU A 16 -19.51 4.68 8.64
C GLU A 16 -18.02 4.32 8.65
N ILE A 17 -17.32 4.59 9.76
CA ILE A 17 -15.93 4.15 9.95
C ILE A 17 -15.85 2.63 10.05
N GLU A 18 -16.73 1.97 10.82
CA GLU A 18 -16.74 0.51 10.90
C GLU A 18 -16.96 -0.13 9.52
N ALA A 19 -17.94 0.35 8.76
CA ALA A 19 -18.20 -0.15 7.42
C ALA A 19 -17.01 0.04 6.45
N TRP A 20 -16.14 1.02 6.73
CA TRP A 20 -14.92 1.26 5.95
C TRP A 20 -13.73 0.40 6.44
N ILE A 21 -13.53 0.24 7.74
CA ILE A 21 -12.40 -0.50 8.32
C ILE A 21 -12.61 -2.02 8.28
N ALA A 22 -13.84 -2.51 8.52
CA ALA A 22 -14.16 -3.93 8.56
C ALA A 22 -13.60 -4.76 7.38
N PRO A 23 -13.75 -4.35 6.10
CA PRO A 23 -13.20 -5.12 4.97
C PRO A 23 -11.66 -5.04 4.86
N LEU A 24 -11.01 -4.16 5.62
CA LEU A 24 -9.56 -3.96 5.63
C LEU A 24 -8.85 -4.72 6.75
N ARG A 25 -9.60 -5.35 7.66
CA ARG A 25 -9.03 -6.19 8.71
C ARG A 25 -8.27 -7.36 8.07
N PRO A 26 -7.02 -7.65 8.49
CA PRO A 26 -6.24 -8.72 7.92
C PRO A 26 -6.98 -10.06 7.92
N VAL A 27 -6.65 -10.90 6.95
CA VAL A 27 -7.08 -12.30 6.87
C VAL A 27 -5.84 -13.19 6.77
N PRO A 28 -5.92 -14.47 7.15
CA PRO A 28 -4.83 -15.41 6.93
C PRO A 28 -4.46 -15.47 5.45
N SER A 29 -3.17 -15.28 5.15
CA SER A 29 -2.64 -15.40 3.78
C SER A 29 -2.62 -16.85 3.30
N GLY A 30 -2.47 -17.81 4.21
CA GLY A 30 -2.10 -19.18 3.90
C GLY A 30 -0.60 -19.36 3.58
N HIS A 31 0.21 -18.30 3.74
CA HIS A 31 1.64 -18.28 3.43
C HIS A 31 2.42 -17.65 4.60
N PRO A 32 3.66 -18.10 4.88
CA PRO A 32 4.53 -17.38 5.81
C PRO A 32 4.69 -15.91 5.40
N LEU A 33 4.69 -15.01 6.38
CA LEU A 33 4.92 -13.58 6.14
C LEU A 33 6.40 -13.26 6.34
N VAL A 34 7.03 -12.62 5.36
CA VAL A 34 8.47 -12.34 5.31
C VAL A 34 8.72 -10.85 5.06
N ARG A 35 9.60 -10.25 5.85
CA ARG A 35 10.04 -8.85 5.66
C ARG A 35 11.12 -8.76 4.57
N PHE A 36 10.92 -7.83 3.65
CA PHE A 36 11.86 -7.45 2.59
C PHE A 36 12.33 -6.01 2.80
N GLY A 37 13.61 -5.75 2.54
CA GLY A 37 14.22 -4.46 2.80
C GLY A 37 14.63 -4.25 4.26
N PRO A 38 14.77 -3.01 4.72
CA PRO A 38 15.35 -2.70 6.03
C PRO A 38 14.43 -3.05 7.20
N GLN A 39 15.00 -3.08 8.41
CA GLN A 39 14.25 -3.13 9.69
C GLN A 39 13.79 -1.73 10.13
N SER A 40 13.39 -0.92 9.15
CA SER A 40 12.96 0.46 9.30
C SER A 40 12.08 0.85 8.11
N ASP A 41 11.88 2.15 7.95
CA ASP A 41 11.18 2.74 6.80
C ASP A 41 11.72 2.22 5.45
N GLY A 42 10.80 1.97 4.52
CA GLY A 42 11.09 1.40 3.21
C GLY A 42 11.14 -0.14 3.16
N GLY A 43 11.00 -0.84 4.28
CA GLY A 43 10.87 -2.31 4.31
C GLY A 43 9.43 -2.75 4.53
N TYR A 44 8.99 -3.77 3.79
CA TYR A 44 7.60 -4.25 3.76
C TYR A 44 7.55 -5.76 4.02
N VAL A 45 6.45 -6.22 4.60
CA VAL A 45 6.19 -7.65 4.83
C VAL A 45 5.32 -8.18 3.72
N LEU A 46 5.74 -9.24 3.04
CA LEU A 46 4.95 -9.92 2.01
C LEU A 46 4.63 -11.36 2.43
N PRO A 47 3.52 -11.95 1.96
CA PRO A 47 3.40 -13.40 1.94
C PRO A 47 4.49 -14.00 1.05
N ASP A 48 5.08 -15.13 1.45
CA ASP A 48 6.09 -15.86 0.66
C ASP A 48 5.45 -16.65 -0.50
N ASP A 49 4.57 -15.99 -1.27
CA ASP A 49 3.91 -16.47 -2.48
C ASP A 49 4.55 -15.87 -3.74
N LEU A 50 5.88 -15.99 -3.81
CA LEU A 50 6.72 -15.27 -4.78
C LEU A 50 7.17 -16.13 -5.96
N ALA A 51 6.83 -17.42 -5.97
CA ALA A 51 7.10 -18.31 -7.09
C ALA A 51 6.39 -17.82 -8.37
N ASP A 52 7.10 -17.89 -9.50
CA ASP A 52 6.61 -17.51 -10.84
C ASP A 52 6.19 -16.04 -11.00
N ILE A 53 6.61 -15.15 -10.08
CA ILE A 53 6.45 -13.72 -10.26
C ILE A 53 7.34 -13.25 -11.41
N VAL A 54 6.74 -12.60 -12.40
CA VAL A 54 7.43 -12.17 -13.63
C VAL A 54 7.98 -10.75 -13.54
N GLY A 55 7.66 -10.01 -12.48
CA GLY A 55 8.13 -8.66 -12.30
C GLY A 55 7.67 -7.98 -11.01
N CYS A 56 8.38 -6.92 -10.62
CA CYS A 56 8.04 -6.06 -9.49
C CYS A 56 8.08 -4.59 -9.89
N LEU A 57 7.05 -3.83 -9.54
CA LEU A 57 7.05 -2.36 -9.60
C LEU A 57 7.40 -1.79 -8.23
N GLY A 58 8.45 -0.97 -8.16
CA GLY A 58 8.78 -0.15 -6.98
C GLY A 58 8.54 1.32 -7.27
N LEU A 59 7.55 1.94 -6.63
CA LEU A 59 7.12 3.30 -6.92
C LEU A 59 7.39 4.21 -5.72
N GLY A 60 8.00 5.37 -5.97
CA GLY A 60 8.47 6.30 -4.94
C GLY A 60 9.51 5.63 -4.04
N VAL A 61 10.71 5.46 -4.58
CA VAL A 61 11.78 4.69 -3.94
C VAL A 61 12.74 5.60 -3.18
N GLY A 62 12.75 6.89 -3.49
CA GLY A 62 13.56 7.90 -2.81
C GLY A 62 15.02 7.49 -2.68
N ARG A 63 15.50 7.39 -1.45
CA ARG A 63 16.91 7.11 -1.14
C ARG A 63 17.19 5.67 -0.74
N ASN A 64 16.19 4.79 -0.74
CA ASN A 64 16.34 3.39 -0.34
C ASN A 64 15.65 2.46 -1.34
N VAL A 65 16.38 1.48 -1.85
CA VAL A 65 15.87 0.45 -2.78
C VAL A 65 16.12 -0.97 -2.25
N ASP A 66 16.34 -1.14 -0.95
CA ASP A 66 16.71 -2.44 -0.37
C ASP A 66 15.57 -3.46 -0.46
N PHE A 67 14.31 -3.01 -0.44
CA PHE A 67 13.16 -3.86 -0.73
C PHE A 67 13.25 -4.40 -2.17
N GLU A 68 13.37 -3.51 -3.15
CA GLU A 68 13.45 -3.86 -4.56
C GLU A 68 14.69 -4.71 -4.85
N PHE A 69 15.79 -4.42 -4.15
CA PHE A 69 17.03 -5.16 -4.28
C PHE A 69 16.85 -6.60 -3.79
N ALA A 70 16.20 -6.79 -2.63
CA ALA A 70 15.89 -8.12 -2.10
C ALA A 70 14.98 -8.94 -3.05
N ILE A 71 14.04 -8.29 -3.74
CA ILE A 71 13.22 -8.92 -4.78
C ILE A 71 14.07 -9.29 -6.01
N ALA A 72 14.97 -8.41 -6.44
CA ALA A 72 15.82 -8.65 -7.61
C ALA A 72 16.88 -9.74 -7.41
N GLU A 73 17.39 -9.89 -6.18
CA GLU A 73 18.28 -11.00 -5.78
C GLU A 73 17.60 -12.36 -5.89
N ARG A 74 16.26 -12.40 -5.78
CA ARG A 74 15.46 -13.61 -6.05
C ARG A 74 15.23 -13.87 -7.53
N GLY A 75 15.88 -13.12 -8.42
CA GLY A 75 15.82 -13.32 -9.86
C GLY A 75 14.70 -12.56 -10.57
N VAL A 76 13.89 -11.78 -9.85
CA VAL A 76 12.73 -11.07 -10.40
C VAL A 76 13.15 -9.76 -11.07
N PRO A 77 12.73 -9.46 -12.31
CA PRO A 77 12.92 -8.15 -12.93
C PRO A 77 12.19 -7.04 -12.14
N VAL A 78 12.82 -5.89 -11.96
CA VAL A 78 12.21 -4.77 -11.21
C VAL A 78 12.23 -3.49 -12.04
N THR A 79 11.07 -2.86 -12.18
CA THR A 79 10.96 -1.51 -12.74
C THR A 79 10.66 -0.53 -11.60
N LEU A 80 11.54 0.45 -11.43
CA LEU A 80 11.45 1.47 -10.39
C LEU A 80 11.06 2.80 -11.02
N ALA A 81 10.15 3.55 -10.40
CA ALA A 81 9.75 4.87 -10.88
C ALA A 81 9.70 5.90 -9.75
N ASP A 82 10.43 6.99 -9.94
CA ASP A 82 10.48 8.10 -9.01
C ASP A 82 11.04 9.36 -9.72
N GLY A 83 10.25 10.42 -9.80
CA GLY A 83 10.64 11.69 -10.43
C GLY A 83 11.35 12.65 -9.49
N THR A 84 11.47 12.31 -8.20
CA THR A 84 12.14 13.14 -7.19
C THR A 84 13.65 12.91 -7.14
N ILE A 85 14.13 11.80 -7.73
CA ILE A 85 15.55 11.44 -7.80
C ILE A 85 16.02 11.34 -9.25
N ALA A 86 17.24 11.80 -9.50
CA ALA A 86 17.85 11.71 -10.83
C ALA A 86 18.43 10.30 -11.13
N ARG A 87 18.75 9.53 -10.09
CA ARG A 87 19.35 8.19 -10.18
C ARG A 87 19.03 7.37 -8.95
N LEU A 88 19.04 6.05 -9.11
CA LEU A 88 18.88 5.12 -8.00
C LEU A 88 20.06 5.21 -7.02
N PRO A 89 19.81 5.05 -5.71
CA PRO A 89 20.86 5.01 -4.69
C PRO A 89 21.74 3.75 -4.80
N ARG A 90 21.20 2.68 -5.39
CA ARG A 90 21.88 1.42 -5.67
C ARG A 90 21.37 0.84 -6.98
N ILE A 91 22.28 0.25 -7.76
CA ILE A 91 21.96 -0.38 -9.05
C ILE A 91 21.98 -1.90 -8.93
N HIS A 92 21.20 -2.57 -9.77
CA HIS A 92 21.19 -4.02 -9.91
C HIS A 92 20.95 -4.37 -11.39
N PRO A 93 21.53 -5.45 -11.96
CA PRO A 93 21.35 -5.78 -13.39
C PRO A 93 19.90 -6.03 -13.82
N ARG A 94 19.02 -6.37 -12.88
CA ARG A 94 17.58 -6.55 -13.11
C ARG A 94 16.74 -5.29 -12.88
N PHE A 95 17.37 -4.16 -12.55
CA PHE A 95 16.67 -2.90 -12.36
C PHE A 95 16.52 -2.14 -13.68
N ARG A 96 15.32 -1.63 -13.90
CA ARG A 96 15.03 -0.58 -14.88
C ARG A 96 14.49 0.63 -14.13
N PHE A 97 15.12 1.79 -14.28
CA PHE A 97 14.68 3.01 -13.62
C PHE A 97 13.98 3.97 -14.60
N VAL A 98 12.89 4.58 -14.13
CA VAL A 98 12.14 5.62 -14.83
C VAL A 98 12.09 6.87 -13.93
N ALA A 99 12.81 7.92 -14.31
CA ALA A 99 12.87 9.18 -13.57
C ALA A 99 11.61 10.06 -13.79
N ARG A 100 10.42 9.51 -13.50
CA ARG A 100 9.12 10.20 -13.54
C ARG A 100 8.29 9.82 -12.32
N ASN A 101 7.49 10.75 -11.83
CA ASN A 101 6.53 10.47 -10.76
C ASN A 101 5.40 9.58 -11.29
N VAL A 102 4.66 8.93 -10.39
CA VAL A 102 3.51 8.10 -10.78
C VAL A 102 2.20 8.82 -10.48
N GLY A 103 1.24 8.71 -11.40
CA GLY A 103 -0.08 9.32 -11.25
C GLY A 103 -1.10 8.75 -12.23
N ALA A 104 -2.18 9.49 -12.43
CA ALA A 104 -3.32 9.05 -13.24
C ALA A 104 -3.12 9.17 -14.76
N VAL A 105 -2.32 10.16 -15.21
CA VAL A 105 -2.17 10.50 -16.63
C VAL A 105 -0.69 10.59 -17.00
N ASP A 106 -0.30 9.88 -18.06
CA ASP A 106 1.07 9.87 -18.59
C ASP A 106 1.37 11.21 -19.29
N ASN A 107 2.52 11.79 -18.98
CA ASN A 107 3.09 12.98 -19.61
C ASN A 107 4.61 13.03 -19.38
N ASP A 108 5.25 14.15 -19.67
CA ASP A 108 6.71 14.29 -19.57
C ASP A 108 7.27 14.09 -18.15
N ARG A 109 6.45 14.32 -17.11
CA ARG A 109 6.87 14.24 -15.69
C ARG A 109 6.21 13.11 -14.92
N ILE A 110 5.06 12.65 -15.39
CA ILE A 110 4.24 11.65 -14.72
C ILE A 110 4.11 10.43 -15.64
N THR A 111 4.20 9.24 -15.07
CA THR A 111 3.83 8.01 -15.74
C THR A 111 2.73 7.27 -14.99
N THR A 112 2.15 6.26 -15.62
CA THR A 112 1.08 5.45 -15.01
C THR A 112 1.60 4.06 -14.68
N ILE A 113 1.01 3.43 -13.67
CA ILE A 113 1.30 2.05 -13.29
C ILE A 113 1.10 1.11 -14.49
N GLY A 114 0.03 1.34 -15.27
CA GLY A 114 -0.27 0.57 -16.48
C GLY A 114 0.84 0.66 -17.52
N ARG A 115 1.39 1.85 -17.75
CA ARG A 115 2.51 2.04 -18.69
C ARG A 115 3.78 1.37 -18.20
N LEU A 116 4.12 1.53 -16.92
CA LEU A 116 5.28 0.88 -16.31
C LEU A 116 5.20 -0.64 -16.41
N ALA A 117 4.04 -1.22 -16.13
CA ALA A 117 3.82 -2.66 -16.25
C ALA A 117 3.94 -3.15 -17.71
N ALA A 118 3.35 -2.42 -18.67
CA ALA A 118 3.37 -2.78 -20.08
C ALA A 118 4.76 -2.70 -20.70
N ASP A 119 5.54 -1.68 -20.31
CA ASP A 119 6.88 -1.49 -20.84
C ASP A 119 7.90 -2.41 -20.14
N GLY A 120 7.71 -2.70 -18.85
CA GLY A 120 8.68 -3.36 -17.99
C GLY A 120 8.64 -4.88 -18.00
N PHE A 121 7.49 -5.49 -18.32
CA PHE A 121 7.26 -6.92 -18.10
C PHE A 121 6.49 -7.58 -19.26
N PRO A 122 6.45 -8.93 -19.31
CA PRO A 122 5.59 -9.65 -20.24
C PRO A 122 4.11 -9.24 -20.08
N LYS A 123 3.32 -9.45 -21.14
CA LYS A 123 1.88 -9.12 -21.15
C LYS A 123 1.06 -9.95 -20.16
N THR A 124 1.56 -11.13 -19.79
CA THR A 124 0.93 -12.09 -18.87
C THR A 124 1.85 -12.39 -17.70
N GLY A 125 1.32 -13.08 -16.69
CA GLY A 125 2.07 -13.42 -15.47
C GLY A 125 1.86 -12.41 -14.34
N ASP A 126 2.15 -12.90 -13.15
CA ASP A 126 1.88 -12.23 -11.88
C ASP A 126 2.98 -11.26 -11.49
N LEU A 127 2.58 -10.12 -10.94
CA LEU A 127 3.45 -9.01 -10.57
C LEU A 127 3.35 -8.73 -9.07
N ILE A 128 4.38 -8.04 -8.55
CA ILE A 128 4.37 -7.37 -7.25
C ILE A 128 4.31 -5.87 -7.48
N LEU A 129 3.56 -5.15 -6.63
CA LEU A 129 3.57 -3.70 -6.55
C LEU A 129 4.01 -3.28 -5.15
N LYS A 130 5.11 -2.54 -5.05
CA LYS A 130 5.45 -1.69 -3.90
C LYS A 130 5.14 -0.25 -4.27
N MET A 131 4.32 0.42 -3.48
CA MET A 131 3.90 1.80 -3.74
C MET A 131 3.95 2.65 -2.48
N ASP A 132 4.66 3.76 -2.58
CA ASP A 132 4.78 4.77 -1.53
C ASP A 132 5.04 6.09 -2.25
N ILE A 133 3.98 6.85 -2.55
CA ILE A 133 4.05 8.01 -3.46
C ILE A 133 3.36 9.24 -2.88
N GLU A 134 3.41 9.38 -1.55
CA GLU A 134 3.13 10.61 -0.82
C GLU A 134 1.73 11.22 -1.12
N GLY A 135 0.70 10.36 -1.23
CA GLY A 135 -0.68 10.77 -1.48
C GLY A 135 -1.15 10.61 -2.93
N ALA A 136 -0.24 10.36 -3.88
CA ALA A 136 -0.60 10.11 -5.28
C ALA A 136 -1.21 8.71 -5.51
N GLU A 137 -1.26 7.85 -4.48
CA GLU A 137 -1.77 6.48 -4.54
C GLU A 137 -3.21 6.45 -5.05
N PHE A 138 -4.05 7.36 -4.54
CA PHE A 138 -5.48 7.42 -4.86
C PHE A 138 -5.71 7.57 -6.36
N ALA A 139 -5.14 8.62 -6.96
CA ALA A 139 -5.32 8.91 -8.37
C ALA A 139 -4.67 7.82 -9.26
N ALA A 140 -3.52 7.29 -8.86
CA ALA A 140 -2.81 6.27 -9.61
C ALA A 140 -3.58 4.93 -9.65
N ILE A 141 -4.11 4.48 -8.51
CA ILE A 141 -4.92 3.25 -8.41
C ILE A 141 -6.28 3.41 -9.08
N GLU A 142 -6.94 4.57 -8.93
CA GLU A 142 -8.23 4.82 -9.59
C GLU A 142 -8.13 4.77 -11.12
N ALA A 143 -7.02 5.28 -11.69
CA ALA A 143 -6.78 5.27 -13.13
C ALA A 143 -6.24 3.93 -13.67
N LEU A 144 -5.77 3.03 -12.80
CA LEU A 144 -5.18 1.76 -13.19
C LEU A 144 -6.23 0.79 -13.75
N PRO A 145 -6.16 0.34 -15.02
CA PRO A 145 -7.17 -0.60 -15.56
C PRO A 145 -7.29 -1.90 -14.77
N ASP A 146 -8.50 -2.45 -14.61
CA ASP A 146 -8.75 -3.68 -13.83
C ASP A 146 -7.94 -4.88 -14.35
N ALA A 147 -7.75 -4.97 -15.68
CA ALA A 147 -6.94 -6.00 -16.32
C ALA A 147 -5.45 -5.92 -15.94
N VAL A 148 -4.95 -4.75 -15.53
CA VAL A 148 -3.59 -4.59 -15.00
C VAL A 148 -3.59 -4.79 -13.49
N LEU A 149 -4.57 -4.22 -12.77
CA LEU A 149 -4.69 -4.39 -11.32
C LEU A 149 -4.72 -5.88 -10.91
N SER A 150 -5.47 -6.70 -11.65
CA SER A 150 -5.58 -8.15 -11.42
C SER A 150 -4.27 -8.92 -11.64
N ARG A 151 -3.29 -8.36 -12.35
CA ARG A 151 -1.97 -8.97 -12.50
C ARG A 151 -1.11 -8.85 -11.24
N PHE A 152 -1.38 -7.86 -10.39
CA PHE A 152 -0.65 -7.75 -9.14
C PHE A 152 -1.14 -8.83 -8.19
N ARG A 153 -0.35 -9.88 -8.02
CA ARG A 153 -0.62 -10.92 -7.04
C ARG A 153 -0.50 -10.35 -5.62
N ILE A 154 0.52 -9.52 -5.41
CA ILE A 154 0.84 -8.91 -4.13
C ILE A 154 0.95 -7.40 -4.34
N ILE A 155 0.29 -6.63 -3.46
CA ILE A 155 0.40 -5.16 -3.43
C ILE A 155 0.80 -4.76 -2.01
N ALA A 156 2.02 -4.24 -1.86
CA ALA A 156 2.49 -3.55 -0.68
C ALA A 156 2.38 -2.05 -0.90
N ILE A 157 1.64 -1.34 -0.05
CA ILE A 157 1.32 0.07 -0.26
C ILE A 157 1.24 0.83 1.05
N GLU A 158 1.94 1.94 1.16
CA GLU A 158 1.69 2.92 2.23
C GLU A 158 0.56 3.86 1.81
N VAL A 159 -0.50 3.92 2.61
CA VAL A 159 -1.62 4.83 2.35
C VAL A 159 -1.49 6.05 3.25
N HIS A 160 -1.33 7.20 2.60
CA HIS A 160 -1.12 8.49 3.26
C HIS A 160 -2.43 9.20 3.67
N HIS A 161 -2.33 9.99 4.73
CA HIS A 161 -3.36 10.93 5.21
C HIS A 161 -4.68 10.31 5.67
N LEU A 162 -4.69 9.04 6.11
CA LEU A 162 -5.90 8.30 6.47
C LEU A 162 -6.77 8.99 7.53
N THR A 163 -6.20 9.86 8.37
CA THR A 163 -6.97 10.58 9.40
C THR A 163 -7.99 11.56 8.81
N ARG A 164 -7.87 11.89 7.51
CA ARG A 164 -8.88 12.66 6.77
C ARG A 164 -10.18 11.88 6.58
N ALA A 165 -10.20 10.56 6.78
CA ALA A 165 -11.41 9.73 6.70
C ALA A 165 -12.51 10.16 7.69
N ARG A 166 -12.20 11.01 8.67
CA ARG A 166 -13.17 11.68 9.55
C ARG A 166 -14.01 12.75 8.84
N GLN A 167 -13.68 13.11 7.61
CA GLN A 167 -14.43 14.04 6.77
C GLN A 167 -15.22 13.25 5.73
N ALA A 168 -16.53 13.49 5.61
CA ALA A 168 -17.42 12.66 4.76
C ALA A 168 -16.96 12.55 3.30
N ARG A 169 -16.48 13.66 2.71
CA ARG A 169 -15.96 13.67 1.33
C ARG A 169 -14.71 12.80 1.17
N SER A 170 -13.80 12.87 2.13
CA SER A 170 -12.58 12.07 2.13
C SER A 170 -12.89 10.60 2.38
N LEU A 171 -13.81 10.28 3.30
CA LEU A 171 -14.26 8.90 3.52
C LEU A 171 -14.80 8.25 2.25
N ALA A 172 -15.61 8.98 1.47
CA ALA A 172 -16.11 8.49 0.19
C ALA A 172 -14.98 8.19 -0.81
N ALA A 173 -13.91 8.99 -0.82
CA ALA A 173 -12.73 8.72 -1.63
C ALA A 173 -11.96 7.48 -1.15
N TYR A 174 -11.74 7.33 0.16
CA TYR A 174 -11.11 6.14 0.74
C TYR A 174 -11.92 4.88 0.42
N ARG A 175 -13.25 4.91 0.58
CA ARG A 175 -14.13 3.78 0.21
C ARG A 175 -13.94 3.37 -1.24
N ARG A 176 -14.03 4.31 -2.19
CA ARG A 176 -13.82 4.01 -3.62
C ARG A 176 -12.44 3.40 -3.91
N PHE A 177 -11.39 3.93 -3.28
CA PHE A 177 -10.03 3.43 -3.42
C PHE A 177 -9.89 1.99 -2.88
N PHE A 178 -10.37 1.75 -1.65
CA PHE A 178 -10.26 0.45 -1.01
C PHE A 178 -11.22 -0.59 -1.58
N ASP A 179 -12.44 -0.21 -1.99
CA ASP A 179 -13.38 -1.08 -2.70
C ASP A 179 -12.75 -1.55 -4.02
N ARG A 180 -11.95 -0.71 -4.68
CA ARG A 180 -11.22 -1.09 -5.90
C ARG A 180 -10.20 -2.19 -5.64
N LEU A 181 -9.41 -2.08 -4.58
CA LEU A 181 -8.41 -3.07 -4.20
C LEU A 181 -9.07 -4.35 -3.66
N THR A 182 -10.04 -4.21 -2.76
CA THR A 182 -10.63 -5.34 -2.03
C THR A 182 -11.59 -6.20 -2.87
N ARG A 183 -11.95 -5.76 -4.07
CA ARG A 183 -12.70 -6.58 -5.05
C ARG A 183 -12.00 -7.88 -5.40
N ALA A 184 -10.70 -7.81 -5.70
CA ALA A 184 -9.90 -8.98 -6.12
C ALA A 184 -8.81 -9.34 -5.11
N HIS A 185 -8.58 -8.51 -4.10
CA HIS A 185 -7.55 -8.73 -3.09
C HIS A 185 -8.13 -8.71 -1.68
N ALA A 186 -7.37 -9.23 -0.71
CA ALA A 186 -7.63 -9.11 0.70
C ALA A 186 -6.37 -8.62 1.42
N VAL A 187 -6.55 -7.86 2.49
CA VAL A 187 -5.44 -7.47 3.38
C VAL A 187 -4.95 -8.70 4.13
N VAL A 188 -3.65 -8.96 4.09
CA VAL A 188 -3.00 -10.05 4.84
C VAL A 188 -2.04 -9.53 5.90
N HIS A 189 -1.64 -8.27 5.82
CA HIS A 189 -0.82 -7.61 6.82
C HIS A 189 -1.05 -6.09 6.85
N LEU A 190 -0.96 -5.53 8.04
CA LEU A 190 -1.03 -4.10 8.33
C LEU A 190 0.13 -3.72 9.26
N HIS A 191 0.77 -2.59 8.98
CA HIS A 191 1.83 -2.05 9.83
C HIS A 191 1.71 -0.52 9.91
N PRO A 192 1.34 0.04 11.07
CA PRO A 192 1.18 1.49 11.21
C PRO A 192 2.54 2.17 11.28
N ASN A 193 2.72 3.25 10.52
CA ASN A 193 3.98 3.96 10.47
C ASN A 193 4.08 4.96 11.64
N ASN A 194 5.09 4.77 12.50
CA ASN A 194 5.31 5.60 13.70
C ASN A 194 5.86 7.02 13.40
N ALA A 195 5.96 7.41 12.13
CA ALA A 195 6.25 8.77 11.70
C ALA A 195 5.05 9.73 11.84
N ALA A 196 3.83 9.22 11.99
CA ALA A 196 2.64 10.06 12.01
C ALA A 196 1.74 9.85 13.24
N LYS A 197 0.71 10.69 13.35
CA LYS A 197 -0.23 10.70 14.46
C LYS A 197 -1.31 9.64 14.27
N VAL A 198 -1.85 9.18 15.39
CA VAL A 198 -3.11 8.43 15.44
C VAL A 198 -4.21 9.39 15.88
N HIS A 199 -5.38 9.29 15.25
CA HIS A 199 -6.54 10.08 15.64
C HIS A 199 -7.69 9.18 16.04
N ALA A 200 -8.28 9.47 17.20
CA ALA A 200 -9.48 8.79 17.68
C ALA A 200 -10.76 9.40 17.07
N LEU A 201 -11.71 8.54 16.74
CA LEU A 201 -13.10 8.86 16.43
C LEU A 201 -14.00 7.82 17.15
N GLY A 202 -14.51 8.20 18.32
CA GLY A 202 -15.18 7.26 19.21
C GLY A 202 -14.23 6.15 19.66
N ALA A 203 -14.60 4.89 19.40
CA ALA A 203 -13.79 3.71 19.70
C ALA A 203 -12.75 3.36 18.61
N TYR A 204 -12.68 4.12 17.51
CA TYR A 204 -11.78 3.84 16.40
C TYR A 204 -10.54 4.72 16.47
N GLU A 205 -9.38 4.10 16.31
CA GLU A 205 -8.10 4.78 16.21
C GLU A 205 -7.57 4.63 14.77
N ILE A 206 -7.33 5.75 14.10
CA ILE A 206 -6.90 5.79 12.70
C ILE A 206 -5.47 6.35 12.65
N PRO A 207 -4.45 5.51 12.36
CA PRO A 207 -3.11 5.98 12.03
C PRO A 207 -3.16 6.83 10.75
N ASP A 208 -2.38 7.91 10.68
CA ASP A 208 -2.36 8.74 9.46
C ASP A 208 -1.69 8.03 8.29
N TYR A 209 -0.66 7.23 8.58
CA TYR A 209 0.08 6.42 7.61
C TYR A 209 0.00 4.95 8.04
N LEU A 210 -0.41 4.11 7.10
CA LEU A 210 -0.58 2.68 7.32
C LEU A 210 -0.06 1.94 6.10
N GLU A 211 0.88 1.04 6.31
CA GLU A 211 1.38 0.11 5.30
C GLU A 211 0.42 -1.07 5.23
N PHE A 212 -0.13 -1.31 4.04
CA PHE A 212 -0.98 -2.44 3.73
C PHE A 212 -0.22 -3.44 2.88
N THR A 213 -0.44 -4.73 3.14
CA THR A 213 -0.12 -5.79 2.18
C THR A 213 -1.39 -6.50 1.78
N PHE A 214 -1.69 -6.42 0.50
CA PHE A 214 -2.80 -7.12 -0.13
C PHE A 214 -2.30 -8.35 -0.88
N LEU A 215 -3.03 -9.45 -0.77
CA LEU A 215 -2.85 -10.66 -1.57
C LEU A 215 -4.10 -10.89 -2.43
N ARG A 216 -3.92 -11.28 -3.69
CA ARG A 216 -5.03 -11.61 -4.59
C ARG A 216 -5.82 -12.79 -4.02
N ARG A 217 -7.15 -12.71 -4.07
CA ARG A 217 -8.07 -13.62 -3.37
C ARG A 217 -7.95 -15.08 -3.81
N ASP A 218 -7.62 -15.32 -5.08
CA ASP A 218 -7.35 -16.65 -5.65
C ASP A 218 -6.07 -17.30 -5.10
N ARG A 219 -5.24 -16.55 -4.37
CA ARG A 219 -4.00 -17.02 -3.74
C ARG A 219 -4.10 -17.16 -2.22
N LEU A 220 -5.23 -16.79 -1.62
CA LEU A 220 -5.45 -16.98 -0.20
C LEU A 220 -5.54 -18.48 0.11
N GLY A 221 -4.82 -18.91 1.13
CA GLY A 221 -5.00 -20.23 1.73
C GLY A 221 -6.00 -20.22 2.87
N HIS A 222 -6.24 -21.41 3.42
CA HIS A 222 -7.01 -21.61 4.65
C HIS A 222 -6.03 -21.80 5.81
N GLY A 223 -6.43 -21.38 7.02
CA GLY A 223 -5.65 -21.61 8.25
C GLY A 223 -5.58 -20.38 9.13
N ASP A 224 -4.77 -20.47 10.18
CA ASP A 224 -4.57 -19.39 11.14
C ASP A 224 -3.56 -18.36 10.63
N PHE A 225 -3.55 -17.19 11.29
CA PHE A 225 -2.41 -16.30 11.18
C PHE A 225 -1.17 -17.06 11.66
N GLY A 226 -0.22 -17.29 10.76
CA GLY A 226 1.12 -17.70 11.15
C GLY A 226 1.71 -16.70 12.15
N PRO A 227 2.86 -17.01 12.78
CA PRO A 227 3.48 -16.10 13.72
C PRO A 227 3.67 -14.72 13.06
N PRO A 228 3.24 -13.62 13.71
CA PRO A 228 3.38 -12.31 13.12
C PRO A 228 4.86 -12.00 12.92
N PRO A 229 5.21 -11.26 11.86
CA PRO A 229 6.57 -10.74 11.70
C PRO A 229 6.98 -9.94 12.94
N PRO A 230 8.28 -9.91 13.28
CA PRO A 230 8.77 -9.09 14.38
C PRO A 230 8.32 -7.62 14.21
N PRO A 231 7.87 -6.96 15.28
CA PRO A 231 7.51 -5.56 15.20
C PRO A 231 8.74 -4.72 14.84
N VAL A 232 8.58 -3.78 13.93
CA VAL A 232 9.63 -2.83 13.56
C VAL A 232 9.17 -1.40 13.81
N ARG A 233 10.10 -0.45 13.70
CA ARG A 233 9.80 0.98 13.74
C ARG A 233 10.23 1.58 12.41
N ASN A 234 9.35 2.29 11.72
CA ASN A 234 9.74 3.07 10.55
C ASN A 234 10.81 4.11 10.95
N VAL A 235 10.60 4.79 12.07
CA VAL A 235 11.51 5.78 12.65
C VAL A 235 12.09 5.25 13.97
N PRO A 236 13.35 4.76 14.00
CA PRO A 236 13.97 4.15 15.18
C PRO A 236 13.98 5.04 16.44
N GLY A 237 14.05 6.37 16.26
CA GLY A 237 14.07 7.35 17.35
C GLY A 237 12.69 7.72 17.91
N ARG A 238 11.60 7.19 17.36
CA ARG A 238 10.23 7.47 17.84
C ARG A 238 9.67 6.26 18.60
N PRO A 239 8.68 6.46 19.49
CA PRO A 239 7.96 5.35 20.12
C PRO A 239 7.42 4.39 19.06
N PRO A 240 7.37 3.07 19.35
CA PRO A 240 6.69 2.15 18.47
C PRO A 240 5.19 2.49 18.40
N LEU A 241 4.56 2.20 17.27
CA LEU A 241 3.12 2.32 17.12
C LEU A 241 2.54 0.92 16.94
N ALA A 242 1.71 0.49 17.88
CA ALA A 242 0.96 -0.75 17.74
C ALA A 242 -0.22 -0.54 16.77
N LEU A 243 -0.60 -1.59 16.04
CA LEU A 243 -1.81 -1.57 15.23
C LEU A 243 -3.02 -1.47 16.17
N PRO A 244 -3.91 -0.48 16.02
CA PRO A 244 -5.06 -0.37 16.91
C PRO A 244 -6.05 -1.52 16.74
N ASP A 245 -6.66 -1.97 17.83
CA ASP A 245 -7.49 -3.18 17.88
C ASP A 245 -8.69 -3.13 16.92
N CYS A 246 -9.19 -1.94 16.58
CA CYS A 246 -10.29 -1.79 15.62
C CYS A 246 -9.95 -2.26 14.19
N TRP A 247 -8.64 -2.37 13.86
CA TRP A 247 -8.12 -2.89 12.59
C TRP A 247 -7.84 -4.39 12.62
N LEU A 248 -7.92 -5.03 13.79
CA LEU A 248 -7.79 -6.47 13.92
C LEU A 248 -9.16 -7.13 13.76
N ARG A 249 -9.18 -8.35 13.19
CA ARG A 249 -10.37 -9.21 13.28
C ARG A 249 -10.60 -9.52 14.76
N GLN A 250 -11.82 -9.29 15.21
CA GLN A 250 -12.26 -9.81 16.48
C GLN A 250 -12.32 -11.34 16.36
N PRO A 251 -11.86 -12.10 17.36
CA PRO A 251 -12.11 -13.53 17.39
C PRO A 251 -13.62 -13.79 17.37
N ASP A 252 -14.04 -14.77 16.58
CA ASP A 252 -15.42 -15.29 16.57
C ASP A 252 -15.78 -15.91 17.94
#